data_AF-A0A6A6J0Z3-F1
#
_entry.id   AF-A0A6A6J0Z3-F1
#
_cell.length_a   1.000
_cell.length_b   1.000
_cell.length_c   1.000
_cell.angle_alpha   90.00
_cell.angle_beta   90.00
_cell.angle_gamma   90.00
#
_symmetry.space_group_name_H-M   'P 1'
#
loop_
_entity.id
_entity.type
_entity.pdbx_description
1 polymer ?
#
loop_
_entity_poly.entity_id
_entity_poly.type
_entity_poly.pdbx_seq_one_letter_code
_entity_poly.pdbx_strand_id
1 'polypeptide(L)'
;MNADSQGSLWSHRRLDVVRLSNQWKYRLGKWGIFKNICAEEANYIRMVKMGLRQPEECWDCLVVASGILLDILEVRRYCQRERKKKTGPQGAKRSTIRPPRRHFVFIPLPFTFSRLEEPSIFNIFRRLLWFTSMHFDSCFDTGTWSKDNCGLYGRAHELRIGLVQLSKLHNRLCDALKQFRRRKTNLAFALIGSAFELHEAIVRTYHHRQFPDILAIMLLIERAGLSEIQICMATNLYDWATTILHENDPRRHMFRTLASIPWDTTGDLYLAFDAYCRHLWMSRGSGTNQIKAYYSYNQASLPRADDGRFYDLYRRKSLAEIDLILKQVDEQLGVYSHPTFCLWHTAIRYLLKESRLAEAECVARSLSQRLLQAPHMIQDQGDIQLNVDILLSFFLLGSAQHSLLLFENSMHSFVMCIKTRRMAVSEYNWDPTIAFALEEADSMARRLGNFIMAEGFKRQLDGMYAAVEEKDRMQQSR
;
A
#
# COMPACT_ATOMS: atom_id res chain seq x y z
N MET A 1 45.73 16.78 44.17
CA MET A 1 45.59 15.35 43.80
C MET A 1 44.20 14.93 44.28
N ASN A 2 43.18 14.65 43.47
CA ASN A 2 43.13 13.92 42.20
C ASN A 2 42.15 14.58 41.22
N ALA A 3 42.67 15.10 40.11
CA ALA A 3 41.89 15.42 38.90
C ALA A 3 42.14 14.40 37.76
N ASP A 4 43.06 13.45 37.95
CA ASP A 4 43.52 12.53 36.91
C ASP A 4 42.69 11.24 36.77
N SER A 5 41.80 10.93 37.72
CA SER A 5 41.00 9.69 37.69
C SER A 5 39.74 9.76 36.83
N GLN A 6 39.22 10.95 36.51
CA GLN A 6 38.07 11.09 35.60
C GLN A 6 38.50 11.04 34.12
N GLY A 7 39.66 11.59 33.73
CA GLY A 7 40.15 11.51 32.34
C GLY A 7 40.44 10.07 31.86
N SER A 8 40.85 9.19 32.77
CA SER A 8 41.15 7.78 32.50
C SER A 8 39.90 6.94 32.16
N LEU A 9 38.80 7.13 32.90
CA LEU A 9 37.54 6.41 32.68
C LEU A 9 36.82 6.84 31.39
N TRP A 10 36.89 8.12 31.02
CA TRP A 10 36.33 8.63 29.77
C TRP A 10 37.17 8.24 28.53
N SER A 11 38.50 8.15 28.68
CA SER A 11 39.39 7.69 27.61
C SER A 11 39.27 6.18 27.38
N HIS A 12 39.16 5.36 28.42
CA HIS A 12 38.94 3.92 28.30
C HIS A 12 37.58 3.58 27.67
N ARG A 13 36.49 4.22 28.10
CA ARG A 13 35.16 4.05 27.45
C ARG A 13 35.16 4.47 25.98
N ARG A 14 35.89 5.54 25.61
CA ARG A 14 36.05 5.92 24.19
C ARG A 14 36.88 4.90 23.41
N LEU A 15 37.96 4.39 23.99
CA LEU A 15 38.83 3.40 23.36
C LEU A 15 38.09 2.07 23.12
N ASP A 16 37.26 1.62 24.07
CA ASP A 16 36.43 0.42 23.92
C ASP A 16 35.35 0.60 22.86
N VAL A 17 34.68 1.77 22.82
CA VAL A 17 33.72 2.11 21.76
C VAL A 17 34.39 2.17 20.38
N VAL A 18 35.60 2.72 20.28
CA VAL A 18 36.38 2.77 19.02
C VAL A 18 36.85 1.38 18.59
N ARG A 19 37.28 0.53 19.54
CA ARG A 19 37.73 -0.84 19.28
C ARG A 19 36.57 -1.74 18.83
N LEU A 20 35.43 -1.65 19.51
CA LEU A 20 34.18 -2.30 19.12
C LEU A 20 33.71 -1.79 17.75
N SER A 21 33.78 -0.47 17.50
CA SER A 21 33.44 0.13 16.20
C SER A 21 34.30 -0.42 15.07
N ASN A 22 35.60 -0.59 15.28
CA ASN A 22 36.51 -1.12 14.27
C ASN A 22 36.33 -2.62 14.02
N GLN A 23 36.04 -3.41 15.08
CA GLN A 23 35.67 -4.82 14.93
C GLN A 23 34.38 -4.99 14.13
N TRP A 24 33.35 -4.17 14.41
CA TRP A 24 32.11 -4.17 13.65
C TRP A 24 32.31 -3.70 12.22
N LYS A 25 33.09 -2.64 11.96
CA LYS A 25 33.43 -2.22 10.59
C LYS A 25 34.09 -3.34 9.79
N TYR A 26 35.00 -4.09 10.40
CA TYR A 26 35.65 -5.22 9.74
C TYR A 26 34.67 -6.37 9.45
N ARG A 27 33.84 -6.76 10.43
CA ARG A 27 32.81 -7.80 10.25
C ARG A 27 31.76 -7.41 9.21
N LEU A 28 31.23 -6.19 9.29
CA LEU A 28 30.31 -5.62 8.30
C LEU A 28 30.97 -5.58 6.92
N GLY A 29 32.25 -5.20 6.84
CA GLY A 29 33.01 -5.20 5.60
C GLY A 29 33.14 -6.60 4.97
N LYS A 30 33.33 -7.65 5.78
CA LYS A 30 33.29 -9.05 5.30
C LYS A 30 31.92 -9.45 4.74
N TRP A 31 30.84 -8.88 5.26
CA TRP A 31 29.48 -9.07 4.76
C TRP A 31 29.11 -8.11 3.63
N GLY A 32 30.05 -7.34 3.09
CA GLY A 32 29.79 -6.36 2.03
C GLY A 32 28.98 -5.14 2.49
N ILE A 33 28.90 -4.91 3.81
CA ILE A 33 28.22 -3.78 4.44
C ILE A 33 29.28 -2.73 4.81
N PHE A 34 29.18 -1.57 4.18
CA PHE A 34 30.06 -0.44 4.39
C PHE A 34 29.25 0.85 4.55
N LYS A 35 29.70 1.71 5.46
CA LYS A 35 28.97 2.93 5.83
C LYS A 35 28.92 3.97 4.70
N ASN A 36 30.01 4.13 3.96
CA ASN A 36 30.21 5.23 3.03
C ASN A 36 30.33 4.73 1.60
N ILE A 37 29.95 5.58 0.65
CA ILE A 37 30.11 5.36 -0.79
C ILE A 37 31.56 5.71 -1.17
N CYS A 38 32.19 4.95 -2.07
CA CYS A 38 33.48 5.34 -2.66
C CYS A 38 33.32 6.04 -4.02
N ALA A 39 34.39 6.65 -4.53
CA ALA A 39 34.35 7.40 -5.78
C ALA A 39 33.93 6.53 -7.00
N GLU A 40 34.36 5.28 -7.05
CA GLU A 40 33.98 4.33 -8.12
C GLU A 40 32.49 4.02 -8.08
N GLU A 41 31.94 3.75 -6.89
CA GLU A 41 30.51 3.49 -6.68
C GLU A 41 29.66 4.72 -7.06
N ALA A 42 30.07 5.92 -6.65
CA ALA A 42 29.38 7.16 -7.01
C ALA A 42 29.39 7.42 -8.53
N ASN A 43 30.53 7.17 -9.19
CA ASN A 43 30.64 7.31 -10.65
C ASN A 43 29.76 6.29 -11.38
N TYR A 44 29.70 5.04 -10.91
CA TYR A 44 28.83 4.00 -11.46
C TYR A 44 27.35 4.39 -11.33
N ILE A 45 26.90 4.81 -10.14
CA ILE A 45 25.52 5.26 -9.89
C ILE A 45 25.15 6.40 -10.84
N ARG A 46 26.02 7.41 -10.96
CA ARG A 46 25.82 8.53 -11.88
C ARG A 46 25.70 8.08 -13.33
N MET A 47 26.56 7.15 -13.76
CA MET A 47 26.55 6.67 -15.15
C MET A 47 25.28 5.88 -15.47
N VAL A 48 24.83 4.98 -14.59
CA VAL A 48 23.58 4.24 -14.76
C VAL A 48 22.40 5.22 -14.89
N LYS A 49 22.37 6.27 -14.06
CA LYS A 49 21.37 7.33 -14.12
C LYS A 49 21.41 8.11 -15.45
N MET A 50 22.61 8.49 -15.91
CA MET A 50 22.79 9.20 -17.19
C MET A 50 22.44 8.34 -18.41
N GLY A 51 22.70 7.03 -18.34
CA GLY A 51 22.35 6.07 -19.39
C GLY A 51 20.84 5.92 -19.62
N LEU A 52 20.03 6.29 -18.62
CA LEU A 52 18.57 6.34 -18.71
C LEU A 52 18.03 7.61 -19.40
N ARG A 53 18.88 8.46 -19.97
CA ARG A 53 18.53 9.75 -20.61
C ARG A 53 17.71 10.69 -19.72
N GLN A 54 17.89 10.61 -18.41
CA GLN A 54 17.23 11.49 -17.46
C GLN A 54 18.07 12.75 -17.20
N PRO A 55 17.44 13.89 -16.86
CA PRO A 55 18.16 15.09 -16.42
C PRO A 55 19.11 14.75 -15.25
N GLU A 56 20.33 15.29 -15.25
CA GLU A 56 21.36 14.95 -14.25
C GLU A 56 20.86 15.12 -12.79
N GLU A 57 19.87 16.00 -12.58
CA GLU A 57 19.37 16.42 -11.27
C GLU A 57 18.17 15.62 -10.75
N CYS A 58 17.42 14.93 -11.61
CA CYS A 58 16.16 14.24 -11.28
C CYS A 58 16.45 12.90 -10.58
N TRP A 59 16.28 12.78 -9.26
CA TRP A 59 16.42 11.48 -8.57
C TRP A 59 15.06 10.82 -8.42
N ASP A 60 14.66 10.16 -9.49
CA ASP A 60 13.43 9.37 -9.59
C ASP A 60 13.69 7.88 -9.32
N CYS A 61 14.65 7.56 -8.45
CA CYS A 61 14.88 6.20 -7.99
C CYS A 61 15.47 6.15 -6.58
N LEU A 62 15.16 5.07 -5.86
CA LEU A 62 15.88 4.68 -4.66
C LEU A 62 17.12 3.87 -5.07
N VAL A 63 18.28 4.23 -4.53
CA VAL A 63 19.52 3.47 -4.73
C VAL A 63 19.84 2.72 -3.44
N VAL A 64 19.78 1.39 -3.51
CA VAL A 64 20.02 0.50 -2.37
C VAL A 64 21.27 -0.32 -2.62
N ALA A 65 22.15 -0.40 -1.64
CA ALA A 65 23.32 -1.27 -1.68
C ALA A 65 23.39 -2.13 -0.43
N SER A 66 23.48 -3.45 -0.64
CA SER A 66 23.51 -4.43 0.45
C SER A 66 22.36 -4.25 1.47
N GLY A 67 21.15 -3.99 0.96
CA GLY A 67 19.95 -3.75 1.78
C GLY A 67 19.83 -2.36 2.41
N ILE A 68 20.81 -1.46 2.21
CA ILE A 68 20.83 -0.12 2.82
C ILE A 68 20.57 0.95 1.77
N LEU A 69 19.60 1.83 2.04
CA LEU A 69 19.37 3.03 1.23
C LEU A 69 20.57 3.98 1.30
N LEU A 70 21.08 4.38 0.13
CA LEU A 70 22.23 5.26 -0.01
C LEU A 70 21.84 6.74 0.04
N ASP A 71 22.72 7.55 0.63
CA ASP A 71 22.57 9.00 0.67
C ASP A 71 22.96 9.58 -0.69
N ILE A 72 21.95 10.10 -1.39
CA ILE A 72 22.09 10.70 -2.71
C ILE A 72 22.97 11.96 -2.68
N LEU A 73 22.96 12.72 -1.57
CA LEU A 73 23.81 13.90 -1.42
C LEU A 73 25.28 13.49 -1.34
N GLU A 74 25.59 12.35 -0.73
CA GLU A 74 26.95 11.80 -0.72
C GLU A 74 27.42 11.47 -2.15
N VAL A 75 26.57 10.83 -2.95
CA VAL A 75 26.85 10.54 -4.37
C VAL A 75 27.11 11.83 -5.15
N ARG A 76 26.25 12.85 -5.00
CA ARG A 76 26.43 14.16 -5.66
C ARG A 76 27.74 14.82 -5.27
N ARG A 77 28.08 14.84 -3.97
CA ARG A 77 29.34 15.42 -3.46
C ARG A 77 30.57 14.74 -4.07
N TYR A 78 30.58 13.41 -4.17
CA TYR A 78 31.67 12.68 -4.84
C TYR A 78 31.77 13.05 -6.32
N CYS A 79 30.65 13.09 -7.03
CA CYS A 79 30.62 13.45 -8.45
C CYS A 79 31.12 14.89 -8.69
N GLN A 80 30.77 15.84 -7.82
CA GLN A 80 31.24 17.22 -7.89
C GLN A 80 32.75 17.35 -7.60
N ARG A 81 33.26 16.64 -6.58
CA ARG A 81 34.70 16.63 -6.26
C ARG A 81 35.53 16.08 -7.43
N GLU A 82 35.04 15.03 -8.08
CA GLU A 82 35.68 14.46 -9.27
C GLU A 82 35.64 15.41 -10.48
N ARG A 83 34.56 16.16 -10.69
CA ARG A 83 34.49 17.21 -11.73
C ARG A 83 35.50 18.31 -11.49
N LYS A 84 35.61 18.81 -10.24
CA LYS A 84 36.58 19.85 -9.86
C LYS A 84 38.05 19.42 -10.00
N LYS A 85 38.33 18.12 -9.88
CA LYS A 85 39.67 17.55 -10.09
C LYS A 85 40.05 17.35 -11.57
N LYS A 86 39.11 17.46 -12.51
CA LYS A 86 39.26 17.10 -13.93
C LYS A 86 39.28 18.31 -14.88
N THR A 87 39.94 19.39 -14.48
CA THR A 87 40.34 20.51 -15.36
C THR A 87 41.70 20.28 -16.05
N GLY A 88 42.19 19.04 -16.12
CA GLY A 88 43.39 18.64 -16.85
C GLY A 88 43.10 17.58 -17.94
N PRO A 89 43.95 17.44 -18.97
CA PRO A 89 43.67 16.72 -20.22
C PRO A 89 43.85 15.20 -20.10
N GLN A 90 43.25 14.57 -19.09
CA GLN A 90 43.16 13.11 -19.02
C GLN A 90 41.73 12.70 -18.69
N GLY A 91 41.04 12.27 -19.74
CA GLY A 91 39.66 11.82 -19.71
C GLY A 91 39.45 10.75 -18.64
N ALA A 92 38.42 10.96 -17.82
CA ALA A 92 37.91 9.91 -16.95
C ALA A 92 37.64 8.67 -17.81
N LYS A 93 38.40 7.59 -17.62
CA LYS A 93 37.98 6.27 -18.11
C LYS A 93 36.58 6.04 -17.53
N ARG A 94 35.57 6.11 -18.40
CA ARG A 94 34.19 5.74 -18.09
C ARG A 94 34.23 4.23 -17.84
N SER A 95 34.51 3.83 -16.60
CA SER A 95 34.41 2.43 -16.23
C SER A 95 32.94 2.06 -16.18
N THR A 96 32.50 1.27 -17.14
CA THR A 96 31.19 0.61 -17.16
C THR A 96 31.15 -0.60 -16.22
N ILE A 97 32.28 -0.93 -15.60
CA ILE A 97 32.45 -2.11 -14.76
C ILE A 97 31.77 -1.83 -13.42
N ARG A 98 30.77 -2.66 -13.10
CA ARG A 98 30.10 -2.65 -11.80
C ARG A 98 31.15 -2.78 -10.69
N PRO A 99 31.15 -1.90 -9.67
CA PRO A 99 32.10 -2.01 -8.57
C PRO A 99 31.94 -3.39 -7.90
N PRO A 100 33.02 -4.17 -7.73
CA PRO A 100 32.94 -5.53 -7.19
C PRO A 100 32.54 -5.56 -5.72
N ARG A 101 32.67 -4.41 -5.02
CA ARG A 101 32.52 -4.29 -3.57
C ARG A 101 31.10 -4.57 -3.09
N ARG A 102 30.06 -4.20 -3.87
CA ARG A 102 28.65 -4.35 -3.47
C ARG A 102 27.68 -4.47 -4.64
N HIS A 103 26.55 -5.11 -4.37
CA HIS A 103 25.41 -5.14 -5.27
C HIS A 103 24.55 -3.88 -5.12
N PHE A 104 24.43 -3.10 -6.19
CA PHE A 104 23.51 -1.96 -6.29
C PHE A 104 22.19 -2.38 -6.92
N VAL A 105 21.09 -1.91 -6.33
CA VAL A 105 19.72 -2.00 -6.82
C VAL A 105 19.19 -0.60 -7.04
N PHE A 106 18.59 -0.37 -8.21
CA PHE A 106 17.92 0.88 -8.57
C PHE A 106 16.42 0.61 -8.65
N ILE A 107 15.65 1.25 -7.79
CA ILE A 107 14.20 1.06 -7.71
C ILE A 107 13.54 2.31 -8.25
N PRO A 108 12.95 2.27 -9.46
CA PRO A 108 12.37 3.45 -10.08
C PRO A 108 11.15 3.95 -9.32
N LEU A 109 11.06 5.27 -9.19
CA LEU A 109 9.96 6.03 -8.63
C LEU A 109 9.26 6.81 -9.74
N PRO A 110 7.94 7.03 -9.65
CA PRO A 110 7.22 7.84 -10.63
C PRO A 110 7.40 9.37 -10.45
N PHE A 111 8.24 9.80 -9.50
CA PHE A 111 8.48 11.20 -9.14
C PHE A 111 9.92 11.37 -8.61
N THR A 112 10.37 12.63 -8.47
CA THR A 112 11.63 12.95 -7.79
C THR A 112 11.40 13.11 -6.30
N PHE A 113 12.06 12.30 -5.47
CA PHE A 113 11.85 12.35 -4.03
C PHE A 113 12.82 13.34 -3.34
N SER A 114 12.53 14.63 -3.42
CA SER A 114 13.39 15.71 -2.91
C SER A 114 13.59 15.69 -1.39
N ARG A 115 12.58 15.23 -0.62
CA ARG A 115 12.65 15.19 0.86
C ARG A 115 13.73 14.24 1.40
N LEU A 116 14.22 13.30 0.61
CA LEU A 116 15.36 12.46 1.01
C LEU A 116 16.69 13.22 1.09
N GLU A 117 16.72 14.48 0.63
CA GLU A 117 17.86 15.37 0.85
C GLU A 117 17.91 15.90 2.29
N GLU A 118 16.81 15.81 3.05
CA GLU A 118 16.76 16.18 4.46
C GLU A 118 17.34 15.07 5.36
N PRO A 119 18.41 15.32 6.14
CA PRO A 119 19.08 14.27 6.91
C PRO A 119 18.20 13.57 7.95
N SER A 120 17.25 14.28 8.57
CA SER A 120 16.31 13.71 9.54
C SER A 120 15.39 12.70 8.87
N ILE A 121 14.74 13.09 7.77
CA ILE A 121 13.84 12.26 6.97
C ILE A 121 14.58 11.05 6.42
N PHE A 122 15.74 11.28 5.79
CA PHE A 122 16.56 10.22 5.21
C PHE A 122 16.91 9.13 6.22
N ASN A 123 17.36 9.51 7.42
CA ASN A 123 17.76 8.54 8.45
C ASN A 123 16.60 7.68 8.92
N ILE A 124 15.42 8.29 9.13
CA ILE A 124 14.21 7.59 9.57
C ILE A 124 13.71 6.66 8.46
N PHE A 125 13.62 7.16 7.23
CA PHE A 125 13.17 6.38 6.07
C PHE A 125 14.12 5.23 5.76
N ARG A 126 15.45 5.46 5.77
CA ARG A 126 16.45 4.39 5.62
C ARG A 126 16.28 3.29 6.66
N ARG A 127 16.01 3.67 7.92
CA ARG A 127 15.76 2.71 9.00
C ARG A 127 14.51 1.88 8.73
N LEU A 128 13.43 2.53 8.29
CA LEU A 128 12.19 1.87 7.90
C LEU A 128 12.44 0.84 6.77
N LEU A 129 13.14 1.22 5.69
CA LEU A 129 13.46 0.31 4.58
C LEU A 129 14.35 -0.86 5.01
N TRP A 130 15.31 -0.63 5.91
CA TRP A 130 16.18 -1.68 6.45
C TRP A 130 15.38 -2.76 7.19
N PHE A 131 14.54 -2.37 8.16
CA PHE A 131 13.72 -3.34 8.90
C PHE A 131 12.67 -4.00 8.00
N THR A 132 12.18 -3.29 6.98
CA THR A 132 11.30 -3.88 5.96
C THR A 132 12.00 -4.99 5.20
N SER A 133 13.26 -4.78 4.78
CA SER A 133 14.07 -5.83 4.13
C SER A 133 14.18 -7.06 5.02
N MET A 134 14.56 -6.87 6.29
CA MET A 134 14.71 -7.98 7.25
C MET A 134 13.40 -8.73 7.46
N HIS A 135 12.27 -8.02 7.56
CA HIS A 135 10.96 -8.63 7.69
C HIS A 135 10.60 -9.46 6.45
N PHE A 136 10.85 -8.93 5.26
CA PHE A 136 10.60 -9.63 4.00
C PHE A 136 11.46 -10.89 3.88
N ASP A 137 12.76 -10.77 4.15
CA ASP A 137 13.68 -11.91 4.10
C ASP A 137 13.26 -13.00 5.09
N SER A 138 12.97 -12.62 6.34
CA SER A 138 12.49 -13.55 7.35
C SER A 138 11.21 -14.27 6.90
N CYS A 139 10.22 -13.57 6.35
CA CYS A 139 8.93 -14.20 5.98
C CYS A 139 9.03 -15.11 4.75
N PHE A 140 9.93 -14.82 3.81
CA PHE A 140 10.21 -15.73 2.71
C PHE A 140 10.99 -16.95 3.18
N ASP A 141 12.02 -16.76 4.01
CA ASP A 141 12.90 -17.83 4.47
C ASP A 141 12.18 -18.82 5.41
N THR A 142 11.24 -18.34 6.22
CA THR A 142 10.39 -19.20 7.09
C THR A 142 9.17 -19.78 6.37
N GLY A 143 8.95 -19.44 5.10
CA GLY A 143 7.78 -19.89 4.34
C GLY A 143 6.44 -19.26 4.78
N THR A 144 6.46 -18.21 5.61
CA THR A 144 5.25 -17.44 5.96
C THR A 144 4.56 -16.92 4.70
N TRP A 145 5.33 -16.47 3.70
CA TRP A 145 4.82 -16.14 2.37
C TRP A 145 5.18 -17.25 1.39
N SER A 146 4.42 -18.33 1.44
CA SER A 146 4.49 -19.44 0.49
C SER A 146 3.45 -19.29 -0.62
N LYS A 147 3.70 -20.00 -1.73
CA LYS A 147 2.76 -20.11 -2.85
C LYS A 147 1.71 -21.18 -2.57
N ASP A 148 0.48 -20.92 -2.97
CA ASP A 148 -0.58 -21.93 -3.02
C ASP A 148 -0.44 -22.87 -4.24
N ASN A 149 -1.39 -23.78 -4.40
CA ASN A 149 -1.43 -24.74 -5.51
C ASN A 149 -1.55 -24.05 -6.89
N CYS A 150 -2.07 -22.81 -6.93
CA CYS A 150 -2.18 -22.01 -8.13
C CYS A 150 -0.92 -21.16 -8.38
N GLY A 151 0.08 -21.20 -7.50
CA GLY A 151 1.30 -20.40 -7.59
C GLY A 151 1.12 -18.95 -7.12
N LEU A 152 0.06 -18.64 -6.37
CA LEU A 152 -0.18 -17.32 -5.79
C LEU A 152 0.40 -17.24 -4.37
N TYR A 153 1.13 -16.18 -4.10
CA TYR A 153 1.80 -15.99 -2.80
C TYR A 153 0.90 -15.25 -1.81
N GLY A 154 1.13 -15.50 -0.52
CA GLY A 154 0.50 -14.74 0.56
C GLY A 154 -1.01 -15.02 0.69
N ARG A 155 -1.43 -16.26 0.43
CA ARG A 155 -2.84 -16.69 0.40
C ARG A 155 -3.24 -17.62 1.54
N ALA A 156 -2.33 -17.90 2.47
CA ALA A 156 -2.63 -18.66 3.69
C ALA A 156 -3.81 -18.03 4.44
N HIS A 157 -4.57 -18.86 5.14
CA HIS A 157 -5.82 -18.44 5.79
C HIS A 157 -5.61 -17.28 6.77
N GLU A 158 -4.52 -17.33 7.53
CA GLU A 158 -4.12 -16.32 8.52
C GLU A 158 -3.79 -14.98 7.85
N LEU A 159 -3.15 -15.02 6.68
CA LEU A 159 -2.81 -13.83 5.90
C LEU A 159 -4.07 -13.18 5.31
N ARG A 160 -5.01 -14.00 4.81
CA ARG A 160 -6.32 -13.51 4.33
C ARG A 160 -7.12 -12.84 5.44
N ILE A 161 -7.14 -13.42 6.65
CA ILE A 161 -7.76 -12.80 7.83
C ILE A 161 -7.12 -11.44 8.10
N GLY A 162 -5.79 -11.37 8.13
CA GLY A 162 -5.06 -10.12 8.33
C GLY A 162 -5.41 -9.04 7.29
N LEU A 163 -5.48 -9.40 6.02
CA LEU A 163 -5.85 -8.49 4.93
C LEU A 163 -7.30 -7.99 5.06
N VAL A 164 -8.22 -8.82 5.54
CA VAL A 164 -9.60 -8.40 5.84
C VAL A 164 -9.62 -7.35 6.96
N GLN A 165 -8.81 -7.50 8.02
CA GLN A 165 -8.75 -6.50 9.09
C GLN A 165 -8.18 -5.16 8.60
N LEU A 166 -7.13 -5.19 7.79
CA LEU A 166 -6.59 -3.99 7.12
C LEU A 166 -7.64 -3.30 6.24
N SER A 167 -8.41 -4.10 5.49
CA SER A 167 -9.49 -3.58 4.64
C SER A 167 -10.62 -2.94 5.45
N LYS A 168 -11.00 -3.55 6.58
CA LYS A 168 -12.00 -2.98 7.50
C LYS A 168 -11.52 -1.67 8.12
N LEU A 169 -10.27 -1.61 8.59
CA LEU A 169 -9.65 -0.39 9.11
C LEU A 169 -9.70 0.73 8.07
N HIS A 170 -9.19 0.46 6.87
CA HIS A 170 -9.20 1.41 5.76
C HIS A 170 -10.60 1.95 5.47
N ASN A 171 -11.59 1.07 5.32
CA ASN A 171 -12.94 1.46 4.92
C ASN A 171 -13.65 2.26 6.00
N ARG A 172 -13.48 1.90 7.28
CA ARG A 172 -14.05 2.66 8.41
C ARG A 172 -13.46 4.07 8.49
N LEU A 173 -12.13 4.19 8.34
CA LEU A 173 -11.46 5.49 8.36
C LEU A 173 -11.84 6.34 7.15
N CYS A 174 -11.90 5.77 5.94
CA CYS A 174 -12.36 6.51 4.76
C CYS A 174 -13.79 7.04 4.94
N ASP A 175 -14.70 6.25 5.51
CA ASP A 175 -16.06 6.71 5.79
C ASP A 175 -16.08 7.76 6.90
N ALA A 176 -15.29 7.60 7.98
CA ALA A 176 -15.14 8.62 9.02
C ALA A 176 -14.68 9.98 8.44
N LEU A 177 -13.65 9.97 7.58
CA LEU A 177 -13.16 11.17 6.89
C LEU A 177 -14.27 11.81 6.04
N LYS A 178 -15.12 11.02 5.40
CA LYS A 178 -16.28 11.51 4.66
C LYS A 178 -17.35 12.11 5.59
N GLN A 179 -17.60 11.53 6.75
CA GLN A 179 -18.55 12.06 7.73
C GLN A 179 -18.05 13.38 8.35
N PHE A 180 -16.74 13.55 8.58
CA PHE A 180 -16.17 14.85 8.97
C PHE A 180 -16.45 15.95 7.94
N ARG A 181 -16.26 15.66 6.64
CA ARG A 181 -16.60 16.61 5.56
C ARG A 181 -18.08 16.98 5.54
N ARG A 182 -18.94 16.07 5.98
CA ARG A 182 -20.40 16.27 6.13
C ARG A 182 -20.79 16.89 7.47
N ARG A 183 -19.83 17.26 8.32
CA ARG A 183 -20.04 17.83 9.66
C ARG A 183 -20.79 16.90 10.62
N LYS A 184 -20.74 15.58 10.39
CA LYS A 184 -21.30 14.55 11.29
C LYS A 184 -20.20 14.04 12.23
N THR A 185 -19.75 14.89 13.13
CA THR A 185 -18.56 14.65 13.97
C THR A 185 -18.70 13.44 14.90
N ASN A 186 -19.84 13.26 15.57
CA ASN A 186 -20.07 12.13 16.48
C ASN A 186 -19.95 10.79 15.75
N LEU A 187 -20.67 10.64 14.64
CA LEU A 187 -20.58 9.48 13.77
C LEU A 187 -19.15 9.23 13.25
N ALA A 188 -18.43 10.30 12.87
CA ALA A 188 -17.05 10.18 12.42
C ALA A 188 -16.14 9.61 13.52
N PHE A 189 -16.28 10.08 14.76
CA PHE A 189 -15.54 9.54 15.89
C PHE A 189 -15.96 8.11 16.25
N ALA A 190 -17.24 7.75 16.18
CA ALA A 190 -17.69 6.38 16.39
C ALA A 190 -17.07 5.40 15.37
N LEU A 191 -16.98 5.81 14.10
CA LEU A 191 -16.30 5.05 13.06
C LEU A 191 -14.79 4.92 13.32
N ILE A 192 -14.12 5.97 13.81
CA ILE A 192 -12.72 5.92 14.22
C ILE A 192 -12.51 5.00 15.42
N GLY A 193 -13.35 5.11 16.45
CA GLY A 193 -13.31 4.27 17.64
C GLY A 193 -13.38 2.80 17.25
N SER A 194 -14.38 2.44 16.43
CA SER A 194 -14.49 1.07 15.93
C SER A 194 -13.33 0.66 15.00
N ALA A 195 -12.72 1.59 14.27
CA ALA A 195 -11.53 1.29 13.48
C ALA A 195 -10.33 0.93 14.38
N PHE A 196 -10.14 1.66 15.48
CA PHE A 196 -9.02 1.45 16.42
C PHE A 196 -9.12 0.13 17.20
N GLU A 197 -10.32 -0.43 17.37
CA GLU A 197 -10.49 -1.80 17.89
C GLU A 197 -9.71 -2.86 17.08
N LEU A 198 -9.38 -2.57 15.83
CA LEU A 198 -8.69 -3.51 14.93
C LEU A 198 -7.16 -3.49 15.08
N HIS A 199 -6.60 -2.53 15.83
CA HIS A 199 -5.15 -2.32 15.90
C HIS A 199 -4.38 -3.54 16.41
N GLU A 200 -4.87 -4.21 17.46
CA GLU A 200 -4.21 -5.41 17.98
C GLU A 200 -4.10 -6.49 16.89
N ALA A 201 -5.22 -6.81 16.22
CA ALA A 201 -5.26 -7.81 15.16
C ALA A 201 -4.36 -7.41 13.97
N ILE A 202 -4.29 -6.13 13.66
CA ILE A 202 -3.43 -5.59 12.61
C ILE A 202 -1.96 -5.74 12.98
N VAL A 203 -1.55 -5.47 14.22
CA VAL A 203 -0.16 -5.66 14.65
C VAL A 203 0.25 -7.13 14.59
N ARG A 204 -0.66 -8.07 14.92
CA ARG A 204 -0.40 -9.51 14.86
C ARG A 204 -0.15 -10.04 13.44
N THR A 205 -0.69 -9.41 12.41
CA THR A 205 -0.58 -9.94 11.04
C THR A 205 0.84 -9.84 10.47
N TYR A 206 1.21 -10.83 9.67
CA TYR A 206 2.47 -10.87 8.90
C TYR A 206 2.22 -10.59 7.40
N HIS A 207 1.09 -10.00 7.04
CA HIS A 207 0.78 -9.75 5.63
C HIS A 207 1.76 -8.74 5.01
N HIS A 208 2.29 -9.01 3.81
CA HIS A 208 3.27 -8.15 3.13
C HIS A 208 2.74 -6.74 2.80
N ARG A 209 1.41 -6.61 2.72
CA ARG A 209 0.71 -5.31 2.57
C ARG A 209 0.47 -4.55 3.88
N GLN A 210 0.80 -5.09 5.06
CA GLN A 210 0.53 -4.46 6.35
C GLN A 210 1.02 -3.01 6.41
N PHE A 211 2.32 -2.80 6.26
CA PHE A 211 2.90 -1.45 6.36
C PHE A 211 2.58 -0.53 5.19
N PRO A 212 2.61 -1.00 3.91
CA PRO A 212 2.14 -0.16 2.81
C PRO A 212 0.70 0.34 3.02
N ASP A 213 -0.21 -0.51 3.49
CA ASP A 213 -1.60 -0.12 3.71
C ASP A 213 -1.75 0.80 4.93
N ILE A 214 -0.99 0.58 6.03
CA ILE A 214 -0.97 1.50 7.18
C ILE A 214 -0.47 2.89 6.77
N LEU A 215 0.64 2.97 6.02
CA LEU A 215 1.16 4.26 5.55
C LEU A 215 0.17 4.98 4.64
N ALA A 216 -0.52 4.25 3.76
CA ALA A 216 -1.56 4.80 2.90
C ALA A 216 -2.72 5.39 3.72
N ILE A 217 -3.19 4.67 4.74
CA ILE A 217 -4.26 5.13 5.64
C ILE A 217 -3.84 6.39 6.40
N MET A 218 -2.63 6.41 6.95
CA MET A 218 -2.09 7.57 7.66
C MET A 218 -1.95 8.79 6.73
N LEU A 219 -1.55 8.58 5.47
CA LEU A 219 -1.51 9.65 4.45
C LEU A 219 -2.92 10.23 4.18
N LEU A 220 -3.96 9.40 4.11
CA LEU A 220 -5.33 9.89 3.93
C LEU A 220 -5.79 10.76 5.11
N ILE A 221 -5.45 10.38 6.35
CA ILE A 221 -5.77 11.15 7.55
C ILE A 221 -5.00 12.48 7.55
N GLU A 222 -3.71 12.45 7.20
CA GLU A 222 -2.88 13.65 7.11
C GLU A 222 -3.40 14.62 6.05
N ARG A 223 -3.76 14.13 4.85
CA ARG A 223 -4.37 14.95 3.78
C ARG A 223 -5.72 15.54 4.19
N ALA A 224 -6.42 14.94 5.14
CA ALA A 224 -7.66 15.47 5.69
C ALA A 224 -7.43 16.54 6.79
N GLY A 225 -6.18 16.84 7.15
CA GLY A 225 -5.84 17.80 8.19
C GLY A 225 -6.10 17.29 9.61
N LEU A 226 -6.12 15.98 9.80
CA LEU A 226 -6.45 15.32 11.08
C LEU A 226 -5.22 14.66 11.72
N SER A 227 -4.10 15.38 11.75
CA SER A 227 -2.80 14.86 12.20
C SER A 227 -2.83 14.29 13.63
N GLU A 228 -3.70 14.79 14.51
CA GLU A 228 -3.89 14.23 15.87
C GLU A 228 -4.39 12.78 15.82
N ILE A 229 -5.38 12.48 14.97
CA ILE A 229 -5.90 11.11 14.79
C ILE A 229 -4.80 10.21 14.23
N GLN A 230 -3.98 10.73 13.32
CA GLN A 230 -2.85 10.00 12.75
C GLN A 230 -1.78 9.67 13.81
N ILE A 231 -1.44 10.63 14.68
CA ILE A 231 -0.51 10.43 15.80
C ILE A 231 -1.06 9.40 16.79
N CYS A 232 -2.36 9.49 17.13
CA CYS A 232 -3.03 8.52 17.99
C CYS A 232 -2.98 7.10 17.40
N MET A 233 -3.21 6.97 16.10
CA MET A 233 -3.11 5.69 15.39
C MET A 233 -1.68 5.13 15.45
N ALA A 234 -0.66 5.94 15.16
CA ALA A 234 0.74 5.52 15.20
C ALA A 234 1.16 5.05 16.60
N THR A 235 0.76 5.81 17.62
CA THR A 235 1.08 5.54 19.03
C THR A 235 0.43 4.23 19.47
N ASN A 236 -0.88 4.08 19.25
CA ASN A 236 -1.63 2.90 19.65
C ASN A 236 -1.12 1.62 18.95
N LEU A 237 -0.81 1.68 17.65
CA LEU A 237 -0.19 0.56 16.93
C LEU A 237 1.17 0.20 17.51
N TYR A 238 1.98 1.20 17.89
CA TYR A 238 3.28 0.95 18.52
C TYR A 238 3.14 0.35 19.92
N ASP A 239 2.19 0.81 20.73
CA ASP A 239 1.93 0.27 22.07
C ASP A 239 1.54 -1.22 21.99
N TRP A 240 0.63 -1.58 21.09
CA TRP A 240 0.31 -2.97 20.80
C TRP A 240 1.54 -3.75 20.34
N ALA A 241 2.35 -3.19 19.44
CA ALA A 241 3.57 -3.84 18.97
C ALA A 241 4.58 -4.10 20.10
N THR A 242 4.68 -3.22 21.10
CA THR A 242 5.53 -3.47 22.27
C THR A 242 4.98 -4.56 23.19
N THR A 243 3.66 -4.74 23.21
CA THR A 243 2.99 -5.73 24.05
C THR A 243 3.04 -7.12 23.45
N ILE A 244 2.86 -7.25 22.13
CA ILE A 244 2.60 -8.54 21.49
C ILE A 244 3.74 -9.09 20.62
N LEU A 245 4.65 -8.22 20.15
CA LEU A 245 5.76 -8.65 19.29
C LEU A 245 7.02 -8.91 20.10
N HIS A 246 7.78 -9.94 19.71
CA HIS A 246 9.11 -10.19 20.26
C HIS A 246 10.03 -8.98 20.09
N GLU A 247 10.96 -8.78 21.02
CA GLU A 247 11.87 -7.62 21.00
C GLU A 247 12.71 -7.52 19.72
N ASN A 248 13.12 -8.68 19.18
CA ASN A 248 13.91 -8.76 17.95
C ASN A 248 13.06 -8.80 16.68
N ASP A 249 11.73 -8.70 16.77
CA ASP A 249 10.86 -8.67 15.59
C ASP A 249 11.08 -7.34 14.83
N PRO A 250 11.48 -7.37 13.54
CA PRO A 250 11.73 -6.16 12.76
C PRO A 250 10.51 -5.23 12.69
N ARG A 251 9.27 -5.77 12.74
CA ARG A 251 8.05 -4.98 12.71
C ARG A 251 7.90 -4.09 13.92
N ARG A 252 8.41 -4.48 15.10
CA ARG A 252 8.40 -3.63 16.30
C ARG A 252 9.15 -2.31 16.06
N HIS A 253 10.25 -2.35 15.31
CA HIS A 253 10.99 -1.15 14.89
C HIS A 253 10.29 -0.38 13.78
N MET A 254 9.62 -1.05 12.86
CA MET A 254 8.82 -0.41 11.83
C MET A 254 7.66 0.39 12.45
N PHE A 255 6.91 -0.20 13.40
CA PHE A 255 5.86 0.49 14.15
C PHE A 255 6.39 1.70 14.94
N ARG A 256 7.54 1.57 15.62
CA ARG A 256 8.19 2.72 16.26
C ARG A 256 8.49 3.84 15.27
N THR A 257 8.87 3.48 14.05
CA THR A 257 9.21 4.46 13.01
C THR A 257 7.98 5.24 12.56
N LEU A 258 6.80 4.61 12.51
CA LEU A 258 5.54 5.29 12.14
C LEU A 258 5.24 6.50 13.04
N ALA A 259 5.54 6.42 14.33
CA ALA A 259 5.33 7.51 15.29
C ALA A 259 6.31 8.69 15.13
N SER A 260 7.39 8.51 14.37
CA SER A 260 8.46 9.53 14.22
C SER A 260 8.66 9.99 12.79
N ILE A 261 7.97 9.39 11.82
CA ILE A 261 8.16 9.69 10.42
C ILE A 261 7.52 11.04 10.08
N PRO A 262 8.25 11.97 9.44
CA PRO A 262 7.68 13.24 9.04
C PRO A 262 6.83 13.03 7.80
N TRP A 263 5.52 13.13 7.96
CA TRP A 263 4.55 12.93 6.89
C TRP A 263 4.64 14.04 5.84
N ASP A 264 4.35 13.68 4.59
CA ASP A 264 4.08 14.63 3.52
C ASP A 264 2.69 14.40 2.96
N THR A 265 2.00 15.50 2.69
CA THR A 265 0.70 15.49 2.02
C THR A 265 0.82 15.10 0.54
N THR A 266 2.02 15.18 -0.06
CA THR A 266 2.30 14.75 -1.43
C THR A 266 2.19 13.23 -1.60
N GLY A 267 2.47 12.44 -0.57
CA GLY A 267 2.45 10.98 -0.63
C GLY A 267 3.75 10.34 -1.14
N ASP A 268 4.80 11.13 -1.36
CA ASP A 268 6.10 10.70 -1.88
C ASP A 268 6.72 9.62 -1.00
N LEU A 269 6.67 9.79 0.33
CA LEU A 269 7.20 8.81 1.26
C LEU A 269 6.47 7.47 1.15
N TYR A 270 5.14 7.51 1.13
CA TYR A 270 4.29 6.33 0.98
C TYR A 270 4.58 5.63 -0.35
N LEU A 271 4.59 6.37 -1.46
CA LEU A 271 4.81 5.82 -2.79
C LEU A 271 6.22 5.22 -2.95
N ALA A 272 7.24 5.87 -2.38
CA ALA A 272 8.59 5.33 -2.37
C ALA A 272 8.69 4.04 -1.53
N PHE A 273 7.99 3.98 -0.40
CA PHE A 273 7.90 2.78 0.42
C PHE A 273 7.18 1.63 -0.30
N ASP A 274 6.02 1.89 -0.93
CA ASP A 274 5.29 0.88 -1.72
C ASP A 274 6.15 0.36 -2.88
N ALA A 275 6.86 1.24 -3.59
CA ALA A 275 7.78 0.86 -4.65
C ALA A 275 8.91 -0.06 -4.14
N TYR A 276 9.45 0.23 -2.95
CA TYR A 276 10.45 -0.63 -2.30
C TYR A 276 9.89 -2.00 -1.92
N CYS A 277 8.72 -2.06 -1.26
CA CYS A 277 8.06 -3.31 -0.91
C CYS A 277 7.70 -4.15 -2.15
N ARG A 278 7.24 -3.50 -3.22
CA ARG A 278 6.96 -4.15 -4.50
C ARG A 278 8.23 -4.73 -5.10
N HIS A 279 9.35 -4.00 -5.04
CA HIS A 279 10.64 -4.53 -5.51
C HIS A 279 11.07 -5.77 -4.71
N LEU A 280 11.03 -5.72 -3.38
CA LEU A 280 11.38 -6.85 -2.52
C LEU A 280 10.48 -8.07 -2.78
N TRP A 281 9.18 -7.82 -2.95
CA TRP A 281 8.26 -8.89 -3.31
C TRP A 281 8.61 -9.47 -4.68
N MET A 282 8.85 -8.62 -5.67
CA MET A 282 9.07 -9.08 -7.03
C MET A 282 10.40 -9.81 -7.20
N SER A 283 11.42 -9.49 -6.38
CA SER A 283 12.72 -10.15 -6.45
C SER A 283 12.74 -11.57 -5.87
N ARG A 284 11.79 -11.93 -4.99
CA ARG A 284 11.73 -13.27 -4.35
C ARG A 284 10.44 -14.04 -4.61
N GLY A 285 9.30 -13.34 -4.67
CA GLY A 285 7.95 -13.92 -4.79
C GLY A 285 7.39 -13.99 -6.21
N SER A 286 8.06 -13.42 -7.22
CA SER A 286 7.60 -13.56 -8.61
C SER A 286 8.05 -14.89 -9.18
N GLY A 287 7.09 -15.74 -9.56
CA GLY A 287 7.33 -16.70 -10.64
C GLY A 287 7.55 -15.98 -11.98
N THR A 288 7.80 -16.73 -13.05
CA THR A 288 7.88 -16.20 -14.42
C THR A 288 6.55 -15.62 -14.94
N ASN A 289 5.46 -15.79 -14.20
CA ASN A 289 4.12 -15.36 -14.58
C ASN A 289 3.79 -13.97 -14.02
N GLN A 290 3.73 -12.98 -14.91
CA GLN A 290 3.48 -11.57 -14.57
C GLN A 290 2.10 -11.33 -13.93
N ILE A 291 1.05 -12.02 -14.37
CA ILE A 291 -0.32 -11.87 -13.83
C ILE A 291 -0.36 -12.33 -12.38
N LYS A 292 0.18 -13.52 -12.11
CA LYS A 292 0.23 -14.11 -10.77
C LYS A 292 1.10 -13.28 -9.82
N ALA A 293 2.25 -12.81 -10.29
CA ALA A 293 3.12 -11.94 -9.51
C ALA A 293 2.45 -10.61 -9.16
N TYR A 294 1.77 -9.99 -10.14
CA TYR A 294 1.02 -8.75 -9.95
C TYR A 294 -0.10 -8.92 -8.91
N TYR A 295 -0.95 -9.94 -9.06
CA TYR A 295 -2.02 -10.19 -8.12
C TYR A 295 -1.49 -10.52 -6.72
N SER A 296 -0.47 -11.39 -6.63
CA SER A 296 0.11 -11.83 -5.37
C SER A 296 0.60 -10.65 -4.52
N TYR A 297 1.09 -9.58 -5.15
CA TYR A 297 1.43 -8.36 -4.44
C TYR A 297 0.19 -7.52 -4.09
N ASN A 298 -0.60 -7.10 -5.08
CA ASN A 298 -1.64 -6.10 -4.85
C ASN A 298 -2.82 -6.62 -4.01
N GLN A 299 -3.26 -7.88 -4.20
CA GLN A 299 -4.36 -8.58 -3.52
C GLN A 299 -5.65 -7.77 -3.22
N ALA A 300 -5.85 -6.66 -3.90
CA ALA A 300 -6.97 -5.75 -3.79
C ALA A 300 -7.25 -5.19 -5.19
N SER A 301 -8.47 -4.73 -5.42
CA SER A 301 -8.88 -4.21 -6.73
C SER A 301 -8.70 -2.70 -6.89
N LEU A 302 -8.36 -1.99 -5.82
CA LEU A 302 -8.09 -0.56 -5.81
C LEU A 302 -6.86 -0.22 -4.96
N PRO A 303 -6.11 0.84 -5.31
CA PRO A 303 -5.09 1.38 -4.42
C PRO A 303 -5.73 1.96 -3.16
N ARG A 304 -4.96 1.98 -2.06
CA ARG A 304 -5.45 2.47 -0.76
C ARG A 304 -5.49 4.00 -0.68
N ALA A 305 -4.47 4.69 -1.18
CA ALA A 305 -4.41 6.15 -1.15
C ALA A 305 -4.07 6.71 -2.53
N ASP A 306 -2.89 6.34 -3.04
CA ASP A 306 -2.41 6.76 -4.36
C ASP A 306 -2.12 5.55 -5.23
N ASP A 307 -2.27 5.74 -6.53
CA ASP A 307 -2.08 4.69 -7.52
C ASP A 307 -0.66 4.16 -7.61
N GLY A 308 0.35 5.03 -7.54
CA GLY A 308 1.75 4.66 -7.80
C GLY A 308 1.92 3.75 -9.03
N ARG A 309 2.26 2.48 -8.77
CA ARG A 309 2.43 1.40 -9.77
C ARG A 309 1.32 0.34 -9.72
N PHE A 310 0.23 0.62 -9.00
CA PHE A 310 -0.88 -0.29 -8.77
C PHE A 310 -1.47 -0.79 -10.08
N TYR A 311 -1.74 0.08 -11.06
CA TYR A 311 -2.34 -0.26 -12.35
C TYR A 311 -1.34 -0.66 -13.46
N ASP A 312 -0.09 -0.99 -13.14
CA ASP A 312 0.95 -1.27 -14.14
C ASP A 312 0.60 -2.40 -15.12
N LEU A 313 -0.27 -3.35 -14.73
CA LEU A 313 -0.71 -4.43 -15.61
C LEU A 313 -1.54 -3.93 -16.80
N TYR A 314 -2.32 -2.86 -16.61
CA TYR A 314 -3.26 -2.32 -17.61
C TYR A 314 -2.82 -0.96 -18.18
N ARG A 315 -1.85 -0.31 -17.54
CA ARG A 315 -1.35 1.01 -17.90
C ARG A 315 -0.94 1.08 -19.38
N ARG A 316 -1.46 2.10 -20.07
CA ARG A 316 -1.22 2.40 -21.51
C ARG A 316 -1.66 1.30 -22.49
N LYS A 317 -2.50 0.35 -22.07
CA LYS A 317 -3.02 -0.72 -22.94
C LYS A 317 -4.35 -0.31 -23.60
N SER A 318 -4.52 -0.71 -24.84
CA SER A 318 -5.80 -0.65 -25.58
C SER A 318 -6.84 -1.61 -25.00
N LEU A 319 -8.11 -1.43 -25.35
CA LEU A 319 -9.18 -2.34 -24.90
C LEU A 319 -8.90 -3.80 -25.30
N ALA A 320 -8.46 -4.02 -26.55
CA ALA A 320 -8.16 -5.37 -27.05
C ALA A 320 -7.02 -6.05 -26.26
N GLU A 321 -6.00 -5.30 -25.86
CA GLU A 321 -4.93 -5.83 -25.00
C GLU A 321 -5.43 -6.13 -23.59
N ILE A 322 -6.30 -5.28 -23.03
CA ILE A 322 -6.92 -5.52 -21.72
C ILE A 322 -7.78 -6.78 -21.77
N ASP A 323 -8.60 -6.95 -22.80
CA ASP A 323 -9.43 -8.14 -22.99
C ASP A 323 -8.59 -9.42 -23.12
N LEU A 324 -7.46 -9.35 -23.82
CA LEU A 324 -6.53 -10.48 -23.91
C LEU A 324 -5.96 -10.85 -22.53
N ILE A 325 -5.58 -9.85 -21.72
CA ILE A 325 -5.11 -10.10 -20.35
C ILE A 325 -6.23 -10.72 -19.51
N LEU A 326 -7.46 -10.20 -19.59
CA LEU A 326 -8.59 -10.72 -18.81
C LEU A 326 -8.96 -12.16 -19.19
N LYS A 327 -8.87 -12.52 -20.47
CA LYS A 327 -9.00 -13.93 -20.92
C LYS A 327 -7.91 -14.82 -20.34
N GLN A 328 -6.66 -14.37 -20.36
CA GLN A 328 -5.55 -15.10 -19.73
C GLN A 328 -5.74 -15.25 -18.21
N VAL A 329 -6.30 -14.24 -17.55
CA VAL A 329 -6.66 -14.32 -16.12
C VAL A 329 -7.69 -15.43 -15.90
N ASP A 330 -8.78 -15.43 -16.67
CA ASP A 330 -9.83 -16.45 -16.57
C ASP A 330 -9.28 -17.86 -16.75
N GLU A 331 -8.41 -18.07 -17.75
CA GLU A 331 -7.78 -19.37 -18.05
C GLU A 331 -6.83 -19.84 -16.94
N GLN A 332 -6.04 -18.93 -16.37
CA GLN A 332 -4.97 -19.30 -15.43
C GLN A 332 -5.41 -19.41 -13.98
N LEU A 333 -6.48 -18.70 -13.60
CA LEU A 333 -6.93 -18.57 -12.21
C LEU A 333 -8.36 -19.09 -12.00
N GLY A 334 -9.08 -19.44 -13.07
CA GLY A 334 -10.46 -19.86 -13.03
C GLY A 334 -11.43 -18.69 -13.07
N VAL A 335 -12.49 -18.84 -13.86
CA VAL A 335 -13.47 -17.78 -14.21
C VAL A 335 -14.15 -17.14 -12.99
N TYR A 336 -14.41 -17.92 -11.94
CA TYR A 336 -15.14 -17.49 -10.74
C TYR A 336 -14.28 -17.44 -9.49
N SER A 337 -12.95 -17.37 -9.64
CA SER A 337 -12.06 -17.25 -8.47
C SER A 337 -11.93 -15.80 -8.03
N HIS A 338 -11.75 -15.59 -6.73
CA HIS A 338 -11.52 -14.26 -6.17
C HIS A 338 -10.35 -13.49 -6.83
N PRO A 339 -9.18 -14.11 -7.13
CA PRO A 339 -8.12 -13.45 -7.88
C PRO A 339 -8.56 -12.93 -9.25
N THR A 340 -9.38 -13.70 -9.97
CA THR A 340 -9.94 -13.29 -11.27
C THR A 340 -10.81 -12.06 -11.12
N PHE A 341 -11.78 -12.07 -10.21
CA PHE A 341 -12.63 -10.91 -9.96
C PHE A 341 -11.82 -9.67 -9.60
N CYS A 342 -10.83 -9.83 -8.71
CA CYS A 342 -9.98 -8.73 -8.30
C CYS A 342 -9.24 -8.07 -9.48
N LEU A 343 -8.70 -8.88 -10.41
CA LEU A 343 -8.03 -8.38 -11.61
C LEU A 343 -8.99 -7.72 -12.61
N TRP A 344 -10.16 -8.32 -12.83
CA TRP A 344 -11.24 -7.71 -13.63
C TRP A 344 -11.67 -6.35 -13.05
N HIS A 345 -11.94 -6.29 -11.74
CA HIS A 345 -12.30 -5.05 -11.05
C HIS A 345 -11.19 -4.00 -11.13
N THR A 346 -9.92 -4.44 -11.06
CA THR A 346 -8.77 -3.55 -11.23
C THR A 346 -8.73 -2.92 -12.62
N ALA A 347 -9.00 -3.70 -13.67
CA ALA A 347 -9.09 -3.21 -15.05
C ALA A 347 -10.21 -2.17 -15.21
N ILE A 348 -11.41 -2.46 -14.69
CA ILE A 348 -12.56 -1.54 -14.75
C ILE A 348 -12.22 -0.23 -14.03
N ARG A 349 -11.64 -0.30 -12.83
CA ARG A 349 -11.25 0.89 -12.06
C ARG A 349 -10.16 1.71 -12.74
N TYR A 350 -9.20 1.05 -13.38
CA TYR A 350 -8.20 1.73 -14.20
C TYR A 350 -8.86 2.51 -15.36
N LEU A 351 -9.79 1.88 -16.10
CA LEU A 351 -10.49 2.54 -17.20
C LEU A 351 -11.35 3.73 -16.72
N LEU A 352 -12.04 3.59 -15.58
CA LEU A 352 -12.77 4.70 -14.95
C LEU A 352 -11.83 5.87 -14.61
N LYS A 353 -10.67 5.56 -14.00
CA LYS A 353 -9.69 6.57 -13.63
C LYS A 353 -9.13 7.33 -14.83
N GLU A 354 -8.83 6.63 -15.92
CA GLU A 354 -8.35 7.22 -17.17
C GLU A 354 -9.47 7.88 -17.99
N SER A 355 -10.68 8.01 -17.43
CA SER A 355 -11.86 8.58 -18.11
C SER A 355 -12.26 7.85 -19.40
N ARG A 356 -11.87 6.58 -19.55
CA ARG A 356 -12.26 5.69 -20.66
C ARG A 356 -13.61 5.04 -20.35
N LEU A 357 -14.62 5.87 -20.14
CA LEU A 357 -15.90 5.49 -19.50
C LEU A 357 -16.67 4.42 -20.28
N ALA A 358 -16.74 4.53 -21.61
CA ALA A 358 -17.41 3.55 -22.47
C ALA A 358 -16.75 2.17 -22.41
N GLU A 359 -15.42 2.14 -22.32
CA GLU A 359 -14.66 0.90 -22.20
C GLU A 359 -14.82 0.29 -20.81
N ALA A 360 -14.79 1.11 -19.75
CA ALA A 360 -15.06 0.66 -18.39
C ALA A 360 -16.44 0.01 -18.28
N GLU A 361 -17.45 0.63 -18.88
CA GLU A 361 -18.81 0.10 -18.91
C GLU A 361 -18.89 -1.20 -19.71
N CYS A 362 -18.24 -1.28 -20.88
CA CYS A 362 -18.19 -2.49 -21.69
C CYS A 362 -17.60 -3.69 -20.92
N VAL A 363 -16.44 -3.51 -20.29
CA VAL A 363 -15.76 -4.55 -19.49
C VAL A 363 -16.61 -4.93 -18.26
N ALA A 364 -17.17 -3.94 -17.55
CA ALA A 364 -18.01 -4.19 -16.38
C ALA A 364 -19.30 -4.94 -16.75
N ARG A 365 -19.93 -4.57 -17.87
CA ARG A 365 -21.14 -5.20 -18.38
C ARG A 365 -20.86 -6.65 -18.76
N SER A 366 -19.74 -6.92 -19.43
CA SER A 366 -19.33 -8.29 -19.77
C SER A 366 -19.19 -9.17 -18.52
N LEU A 367 -18.52 -8.67 -17.48
CA LEU A 367 -18.39 -9.37 -16.20
C LEU A 367 -19.76 -9.60 -15.52
N SER A 368 -20.61 -8.57 -15.45
CA SER A 368 -21.93 -8.70 -14.83
C SER A 368 -22.89 -9.61 -15.62
N GLN A 369 -22.86 -9.60 -16.96
CA GLN A 369 -23.66 -10.49 -17.79
C GLN A 369 -23.28 -11.97 -17.57
N ARG A 370 -21.98 -12.26 -17.46
CA ARG A 370 -21.48 -13.59 -17.10
C ARG A 370 -22.05 -14.07 -15.76
N LEU A 371 -22.11 -13.20 -14.76
CA LEU A 371 -22.67 -13.52 -13.45
C LEU A 371 -24.18 -13.80 -13.52
N LEU A 372 -24.93 -13.02 -14.30
CA LEU A 372 -26.37 -13.23 -14.50
C LEU A 372 -26.69 -14.56 -15.22
N GLN A 373 -25.77 -15.06 -16.04
CA GLN A 373 -25.88 -16.37 -16.70
C GLN A 373 -25.57 -17.55 -15.75
N ALA A 374 -25.02 -17.28 -14.56
CA ALA A 374 -24.70 -18.28 -13.54
C ALA A 374 -25.45 -17.98 -12.22
N PRO A 375 -26.80 -18.03 -12.21
CA PRO A 375 -27.61 -17.59 -11.06
C PRO A 375 -27.35 -18.38 -9.77
N HIS A 376 -26.94 -19.64 -9.88
CA HIS A 376 -26.55 -20.47 -8.74
C HIS A 376 -25.36 -19.89 -7.96
N MET A 377 -24.44 -19.19 -8.64
CA MET A 377 -23.29 -18.52 -8.00
C MET A 377 -23.72 -17.29 -7.20
N ILE A 378 -24.76 -16.58 -7.65
CA ILE A 378 -25.31 -15.41 -6.94
C ILE A 378 -26.06 -15.86 -5.68
N GLN A 379 -26.69 -17.04 -5.75
CA GLN A 379 -27.51 -17.59 -4.67
C GLN A 379 -26.72 -18.38 -3.63
N ASP A 380 -25.44 -18.68 -3.87
CA ASP A 380 -24.59 -19.38 -2.92
C ASP A 380 -24.32 -18.52 -1.69
N GLN A 381 -25.03 -18.83 -0.60
CA GLN A 381 -24.87 -18.16 0.69
C GLN A 381 -23.63 -18.64 1.46
N GLY A 382 -22.99 -19.74 1.04
CA GLY A 382 -21.85 -20.35 1.72
C GLY A 382 -20.53 -19.61 1.48
N ASP A 383 -20.36 -18.98 0.31
CA ASP A 383 -19.13 -18.26 -0.05
C ASP A 383 -19.27 -16.74 0.11
N ILE A 384 -18.94 -16.25 1.31
CA ILE A 384 -18.93 -14.82 1.65
C ILE A 384 -17.97 -14.03 0.74
N GLN A 385 -16.86 -14.61 0.27
CA GLN A 385 -15.91 -13.90 -0.58
C GLN A 385 -16.47 -13.72 -1.99
N LEU A 386 -17.07 -14.77 -2.56
CA LEU A 386 -17.74 -14.70 -3.85
C LEU A 386 -18.89 -13.70 -3.82
N ASN A 387 -19.67 -13.65 -2.74
CA ASN A 387 -20.71 -12.64 -2.54
C ASN A 387 -20.14 -11.19 -2.64
N VAL A 388 -18.97 -10.95 -2.04
CA VAL A 388 -18.26 -9.66 -2.13
C VAL A 388 -17.75 -9.38 -3.55
N ASP A 389 -17.30 -10.39 -4.26
CA ASP A 389 -16.80 -10.20 -5.62
C ASP A 389 -17.94 -9.91 -6.61
N ILE A 390 -19.08 -10.56 -6.45
CA ILE A 390 -20.29 -10.35 -7.26
C ILE A 390 -20.88 -8.97 -7.02
N LEU A 391 -21.09 -8.57 -5.75
CA LEU A 391 -21.66 -7.24 -5.46
C LEU A 391 -20.77 -6.13 -6.04
N LEU A 392 -19.44 -6.29 -5.95
CA LEU A 392 -18.50 -5.29 -6.42
C LEU A 392 -18.50 -5.16 -7.94
N SER A 393 -18.76 -6.27 -8.65
CA SER A 393 -18.97 -6.27 -10.10
C SER A 393 -20.16 -5.39 -10.47
N PHE A 394 -21.30 -5.54 -9.79
CA PHE A 394 -22.49 -4.69 -10.02
C PHE A 394 -22.27 -3.23 -9.60
N PHE A 395 -21.57 -2.98 -8.49
CA PHE A 395 -21.22 -1.63 -8.07
C PHE A 395 -20.38 -0.89 -9.12
N LEU A 396 -19.39 -1.57 -9.70
CA LEU A 396 -18.52 -1.00 -10.73
C LEU A 396 -19.27 -0.75 -12.05
N LEU A 397 -20.16 -1.65 -12.44
CA LEU A 397 -21.06 -1.43 -13.58
C LEU A 397 -21.94 -0.18 -13.35
N GLY A 398 -22.57 -0.08 -12.18
CA GLY A 398 -23.39 1.07 -11.81
C GLY A 398 -22.61 2.38 -11.83
N SER A 399 -21.36 2.37 -11.36
CA SER A 399 -20.45 3.52 -11.38
C SER A 399 -20.08 3.96 -12.81
N ALA A 400 -19.80 3.00 -13.70
CA ALA A 400 -19.50 3.29 -15.11
C ALA A 400 -20.73 3.86 -15.84
N GLN A 401 -21.91 3.29 -15.60
CA GLN A 401 -23.18 3.76 -16.16
C GLN A 401 -23.57 5.15 -15.64
N HIS A 402 -23.36 5.42 -14.35
CA HIS A 402 -23.54 6.76 -13.78
C HIS A 402 -22.65 7.77 -14.52
N SER A 403 -21.36 7.44 -14.70
CA SER A 403 -20.41 8.32 -15.38
C SER A 403 -20.79 8.61 -16.84
N LEU A 404 -21.53 7.70 -17.49
CA LEU A 404 -22.11 7.85 -18.83
C LEU A 404 -23.53 8.46 -18.83
N LEU A 405 -24.03 8.91 -17.68
CA LEU A 405 -25.38 9.49 -17.50
C LEU A 405 -26.52 8.51 -17.80
N LEU A 406 -26.27 7.20 -17.76
CA LEU A 406 -27.27 6.14 -17.93
C LEU A 406 -27.96 5.86 -16.58
N PHE A 407 -28.71 6.84 -16.06
CA PHE A 407 -29.18 6.83 -14.67
C PHE A 407 -30.11 5.66 -14.30
N GLU A 408 -31.01 5.25 -15.20
CA GLU A 408 -31.90 4.10 -14.94
C GLU A 408 -31.10 2.79 -14.81
N ASN A 409 -30.17 2.55 -15.76
CA ASN A 409 -29.29 1.38 -15.74
C ASN A 409 -28.39 1.39 -14.50
N SER A 410 -27.83 2.56 -14.17
CA SER A 410 -27.00 2.75 -12.99
C SER A 410 -27.76 2.43 -11.70
N MET A 411 -28.98 2.95 -11.55
CA MET A 411 -29.86 2.64 -10.42
C MET A 411 -30.15 1.15 -10.32
N HIS A 412 -30.46 0.49 -11.44
CA HIS A 412 -30.67 -0.96 -11.47
C HIS A 412 -29.42 -1.73 -10.97
N SER A 413 -28.24 -1.36 -11.44
CA SER A 413 -26.97 -1.98 -11.04
C SER A 413 -26.68 -1.78 -9.54
N PHE A 414 -26.91 -0.59 -8.98
CA PHE A 414 -26.75 -0.36 -7.54
C PHE A 414 -27.77 -1.14 -6.70
N VAL A 415 -29.02 -1.24 -7.15
CA VAL A 415 -30.04 -2.09 -6.49
C VAL A 415 -29.62 -3.57 -6.51
N MET A 416 -29.06 -4.07 -7.61
CA MET A 416 -28.51 -5.43 -7.67
C MET A 416 -27.35 -5.62 -6.69
N CYS A 417 -26.42 -4.67 -6.61
CA CYS A 417 -25.35 -4.67 -5.60
C CYS A 417 -25.90 -4.80 -4.17
N ILE A 418 -26.89 -3.97 -3.80
CA ILE A 418 -27.51 -4.00 -2.47
C ILE A 418 -28.19 -5.35 -2.21
N LYS A 419 -29.00 -5.83 -3.16
CA LYS A 419 -29.72 -7.11 -3.04
C LYS A 419 -28.76 -8.29 -2.85
N THR A 420 -27.71 -8.38 -3.67
CA THR A 420 -26.71 -9.44 -3.55
C THR A 420 -26.05 -9.43 -2.17
N ARG A 421 -25.62 -8.27 -1.69
CA ARG A 421 -24.90 -8.20 -0.41
C ARG A 421 -25.79 -8.51 0.80
N ARG A 422 -27.05 -8.11 0.76
CA ARG A 422 -28.03 -8.39 1.83
C ARG A 422 -28.34 -9.88 2.03
N MET A 423 -27.93 -10.75 1.11
CA MET A 423 -28.02 -12.19 1.31
C MET A 423 -27.04 -12.69 2.40
N ALA A 424 -25.94 -11.97 2.63
CA ALA A 424 -24.89 -12.35 3.58
C ALA A 424 -24.76 -11.40 4.79
N VAL A 425 -25.33 -10.20 4.72
CA VAL A 425 -25.22 -9.17 5.76
C VAL A 425 -26.61 -8.71 6.17
N SER A 426 -26.88 -8.69 7.48
CA SER A 426 -28.13 -8.18 8.02
C SER A 426 -28.32 -6.69 7.75
N GLU A 427 -29.58 -6.25 7.70
CA GLU A 427 -29.96 -4.89 7.28
C GLU A 427 -29.31 -3.75 8.12
N TYR A 428 -29.04 -3.98 9.40
CA TYR A 428 -28.51 -2.97 10.31
C TYR A 428 -26.99 -3.04 10.52
N ASN A 429 -26.33 -4.06 9.98
CA ASN A 429 -24.87 -4.16 10.08
C ASN A 429 -24.21 -3.23 9.07
N TRP A 430 -23.33 -2.35 9.56
CA TRP A 430 -22.56 -1.46 8.67
C TRP A 430 -21.65 -2.27 7.73
N ASP A 431 -21.90 -2.13 6.43
CA ASP A 431 -21.07 -2.63 5.34
C ASP A 431 -20.74 -1.44 4.41
N PRO A 432 -19.46 -1.19 4.13
CA PRO A 432 -19.07 -0.02 3.36
C PRO A 432 -19.65 -0.03 1.95
N THR A 433 -19.73 -1.19 1.30
CA THR A 433 -20.17 -1.25 -0.10
C THR A 433 -21.68 -1.07 -0.21
N ILE A 434 -22.45 -1.58 0.76
CA ILE A 434 -23.88 -1.26 0.86
C ILE A 434 -24.06 0.23 1.10
N ALA A 435 -23.32 0.83 2.03
CA ALA A 435 -23.43 2.25 2.35
C ALA A 435 -23.18 3.13 1.11
N PHE A 436 -22.09 2.87 0.37
CA PHE A 436 -21.81 3.58 -0.88
C PHE A 436 -22.89 3.34 -1.95
N ALA A 437 -23.36 2.10 -2.12
CA ALA A 437 -24.39 1.80 -3.11
C ALA A 437 -25.74 2.47 -2.78
N LEU A 438 -26.11 2.56 -1.49
CA LEU A 438 -27.33 3.24 -1.04
C LEU A 438 -27.28 4.74 -1.31
N GLU A 439 -26.14 5.38 -1.10
CA GLU A 439 -25.97 6.80 -1.39
C GLU A 439 -26.06 7.11 -2.88
N GLU A 440 -25.41 6.29 -3.71
CA GLU A 440 -25.49 6.44 -5.16
C GLU A 440 -26.92 6.17 -5.64
N ALA A 441 -27.59 5.16 -5.10
CA ALA A 441 -28.99 4.85 -5.44
C ALA A 441 -29.97 5.97 -4.99
N ASP A 442 -29.79 6.57 -3.81
CA ASP A 442 -30.56 7.75 -3.35
C ASP A 442 -30.36 8.93 -4.31
N SER A 443 -29.11 9.23 -4.67
CA SER A 443 -28.77 10.27 -5.63
C SER A 443 -29.46 10.06 -6.98
N MET A 444 -29.42 8.83 -7.50
CA MET A 444 -30.06 8.49 -8.79
C MET A 444 -31.58 8.55 -8.70
N ALA A 445 -32.19 8.02 -7.64
CA ALA A 445 -33.63 8.04 -7.44
C ALA A 445 -34.16 9.48 -7.38
N ARG A 446 -33.46 10.39 -6.71
CA ARG A 446 -33.81 11.84 -6.69
C ARG A 446 -33.73 12.46 -8.08
N ARG A 447 -32.69 12.17 -8.86
CA ARG A 447 -32.54 12.68 -10.24
C ARG A 447 -33.65 12.20 -11.17
N LEU A 448 -34.14 10.97 -10.96
CA LEU A 448 -35.25 10.39 -11.71
C LEU A 448 -36.63 10.82 -11.16
N GLY A 449 -36.70 11.68 -10.14
CA GLY A 449 -37.95 12.14 -9.54
C GLY A 449 -38.65 11.12 -8.64
N ASN A 450 -37.99 10.00 -8.30
CA ASN A 450 -38.54 8.96 -7.44
C ASN A 450 -38.18 9.20 -5.96
N PHE A 451 -38.82 10.19 -5.35
CA PHE A 451 -38.53 10.61 -3.97
C PHE A 451 -38.87 9.56 -2.91
N ILE A 452 -39.91 8.73 -3.14
CA ILE A 452 -40.30 7.65 -2.21
C ILE A 452 -39.18 6.61 -2.12
N MET A 453 -38.63 6.19 -3.26
CA MET A 453 -37.53 5.24 -3.29
C MET A 453 -36.25 5.83 -2.66
N ALA A 454 -35.96 7.10 -2.95
CA ALA A 454 -34.85 7.84 -2.38
C ALA A 454 -34.90 7.88 -0.83
N GLU A 455 -36.07 8.19 -0.26
CA GLU A 455 -36.28 8.16 1.19
C GLU A 455 -36.10 6.75 1.80
N GLY A 456 -36.50 5.72 1.06
CA GLY A 456 -36.26 4.33 1.46
C GLY A 456 -34.77 4.00 1.59
N PHE A 457 -33.96 4.35 0.59
CA PHE A 457 -32.50 4.14 0.65
C PHE A 457 -31.84 4.94 1.78
N LYS A 458 -32.23 6.21 1.93
CA LYS A 458 -31.73 7.05 3.02
C LYS A 458 -32.03 6.47 4.40
N ARG A 459 -33.26 5.98 4.63
CA ARG A 459 -33.64 5.38 5.91
C ARG A 459 -32.81 4.15 6.26
N GLN A 460 -32.52 3.31 5.26
CA GLN A 460 -31.66 2.14 5.44
C GLN A 460 -30.23 2.55 5.83
N LEU A 461 -29.68 3.55 5.14
CA LEU A 461 -28.34 4.07 5.41
C LEU A 461 -28.25 4.69 6.82
N ASP A 462 -29.22 5.52 7.19
CA ASP A 462 -29.27 6.16 8.51
C ASP A 462 -29.41 5.10 9.62
N GLY A 463 -30.16 4.02 9.40
CA GLY A 463 -30.27 2.89 10.33
C GLY A 463 -28.95 2.17 10.57
N MET A 464 -28.15 1.94 9.52
CA MET A 464 -26.80 1.35 9.64
C MET A 464 -25.86 2.25 10.46
N TYR A 465 -25.93 3.56 10.27
CA TYR A 465 -25.08 4.50 11.01
C TYR A 465 -25.48 4.64 12.48
N ALA A 466 -26.79 4.67 12.77
CA ALA A 466 -27.29 4.71 14.15
C ALA A 466 -26.82 3.48 14.95
N ALA A 467 -26.75 2.30 14.33
CA ALA A 467 -26.25 1.09 14.98
C ALA A 467 -24.75 1.19 15.34
N VAL A 468 -23.95 1.88 14.51
CA VAL A 468 -22.52 2.12 14.79
C VAL A 468 -22.35 3.06 15.99
N GLU A 469 -23.09 4.17 16.03
CA GLU A 469 -23.05 5.12 17.14
C GLU A 469 -23.53 4.49 18.45
N GLU A 470 -24.58 3.67 18.41
CA GLU A 470 -25.08 2.98 19.60
C GLU A 470 -24.06 2.00 20.16
N LYS A 471 -23.37 1.24 19.30
CA LYS A 471 -22.30 0.34 19.73
C LYS A 471 -21.18 1.11 20.42
N ASP A 472 -20.73 2.22 19.84
CA ASP A 472 -19.65 3.05 20.40
C ASP A 472 -20.05 3.63 21.77
N ARG A 473 -21.28 4.15 21.92
CA ARG A 473 -21.79 4.64 23.21
C ARG A 473 -21.76 3.56 24.30
N MET A 474 -22.23 2.35 23.99
CA MET A 474 -22.22 1.24 24.94
C MET A 474 -20.80 0.84 25.37
N GLN A 475 -19.80 1.03 24.50
CA GLN A 475 -18.40 0.71 24.80
C GLN A 475 -17.74 1.79 25.66
N GLN A 476 -18.06 3.06 25.45
CA GLN A 476 -17.55 4.17 26.26
C GLN A 476 -18.15 4.20 27.68
N SER A 477 -19.31 3.58 27.88
CA SER A 477 -19.95 3.46 29.20
C SER A 477 -19.42 2.31 30.08
N ARG A 478 -18.49 1.51 29.57
CA ARG A 478 -17.84 0.40 30.28
C ARG A 478 -16.41 0.77 30.65
#